data_AF-A0A7K2AIQ5-F1
#
_entry.id   AF-A0A7K2AIQ5-F1
#
_cell.length_a   1.000
_cell.length_b   1.000
_cell.length_c   1.000
_cell.angle_alpha   90.00
_cell.angle_beta   90.00
_cell.angle_gamma   90.00
#
_symmetry.space_group_name_H-M   'P 1'
#
loop_
_entity.id
_entity.type
_entity.pdbx_description
1 polymer ?
#
loop_
_entity_poly.entity_id
_entity_poly.type
_entity_poly.pdbx_seq_one_letter_code
_entity_poly.pdbx_strand_id
1 'polypeptide(L)'
;MFANQEFYATFARMLPRRLYSHLRELLSEYPAVGLIGPRQVGKTTLAWQIADGMDSVYLDLESPSDLAKLGDLAGELHRAT
;
A
#
# COMPACT_ATOMS: atom_id res chain seq x y z
N MET A 1 24.54 11.78 31.25
CA MET A 1 24.40 12.68 30.08
C MET A 1 25.01 11.96 28.89
N PHE A 2 24.25 11.06 28.27
CA PHE A 2 24.69 10.38 27.05
C PHE A 2 24.10 11.16 25.88
N ALA A 3 25.00 11.71 25.07
CA ALA A 3 24.64 12.52 23.91
C ALA A 3 23.85 11.69 22.90
N ASN A 4 22.75 12.28 22.41
CA ASN A 4 22.02 11.85 21.24
C ASN A 4 23.00 11.59 20.08
N GLN A 5 23.27 10.33 19.80
CA GLN A 5 23.93 9.92 18.57
C GLN A 5 22.83 9.60 17.57
N GLU A 6 22.35 10.64 16.87
CA GLU A 6 21.50 10.46 15.69
C GLU A 6 22.28 9.60 14.68
N PHE A 7 21.82 8.36 14.51
CA PHE A 7 22.45 7.35 13.66
C PHE A 7 22.21 7.74 12.18
N TYR A 8 23.06 8.61 11.63
CA TYR A 8 22.97 9.03 10.22
C TYR A 8 23.51 7.95 9.28
N ALA A 9 22.76 6.86 9.10
CA ALA A 9 22.98 5.93 7.99
C ALA A 9 22.26 6.46 6.74
N THR A 10 23.01 6.88 5.72
CA THR A 10 22.46 7.32 4.42
C THR A 10 21.56 6.25 3.78
N PHE A 11 21.83 4.96 4.04
CA PHE A 11 21.02 3.83 3.57
C PHE A 11 19.76 3.55 4.39
N ALA A 12 19.64 4.09 5.61
CA ALA A 12 18.46 3.91 6.45
C ALA A 12 17.27 4.76 5.97
N ARG A 13 17.54 5.80 5.17
CA ARG A 13 16.49 6.66 4.63
C ARG A 13 15.86 6.02 3.39
N MET A 14 14.55 5.83 3.44
CA MET A 14 13.77 5.40 2.28
C MET A 14 13.78 6.48 1.18
N LEU A 15 14.02 6.06 -0.06
CA LEU A 15 13.94 6.95 -1.22
C LEU A 15 12.47 7.24 -1.58
N PRO A 16 12.14 8.46 -2.05
CA PRO A 16 10.80 8.78 -2.51
C PRO A 16 10.32 7.82 -3.60
N ARG A 17 9.08 7.32 -3.46
CA ARG A 17 8.47 6.44 -4.45
C ARG A 17 7.90 7.27 -5.59
N ARG A 18 8.59 7.27 -6.75
CA ARG A 18 8.17 8.07 -7.93
C ARG A 18 6.77 7.71 -8.44
N LEU A 19 6.32 6.48 -8.22
CA LEU A 19 4.99 6.01 -8.64
C LEU A 19 3.86 6.43 -7.69
N TYR A 20 4.15 7.08 -6.55
CA TYR A 20 3.15 7.44 -5.55
C TYR A 20 2.01 8.29 -6.14
N SER A 21 2.34 9.42 -6.77
CA SER A 21 1.32 10.32 -7.33
C SER A 21 0.51 9.66 -8.45
N HIS A 22 1.19 8.94 -9.33
CA HIS A 22 0.54 8.25 -10.45
C HIS A 22 -0.40 7.14 -9.97
N LEU A 23 -0.01 6.38 -8.94
CA LEU A 23 -0.86 5.36 -8.33
C LEU A 23 -2.11 5.99 -7.68
N ARG A 24 -1.98 7.17 -7.05
CA ARG A 24 -3.15 7.90 -6.52
C ARG A 24 -4.09 8.37 -7.61
N GLU A 25 -3.58 8.87 -8.73
CA GLU A 25 -4.41 9.22 -9.89
C GLU A 25 -5.17 8.00 -10.42
N LEU A 26 -4.47 6.88 -10.64
CA LEU A 26 -5.12 5.67 -11.13
C LEU A 26 -6.20 5.15 -10.16
N LEU A 27 -5.97 5.21 -8.85
CA LEU A 27 -6.98 4.84 -7.85
C LEU A 27 -8.19 5.79 -7.79
N SER A 28 -8.05 7.02 -8.32
CA SER A 28 -9.19 7.95 -8.45
C SER A 28 -10.03 7.68 -9.70
N GLU A 29 -9.45 7.02 -10.70
CA GLU A 29 -10.10 6.73 -11.99
C GLU A 29 -10.62 5.30 -12.08
N TYR A 30 -9.93 4.35 -11.44
CA TYR A 30 -10.21 2.92 -11.51
C TYR A 30 -10.55 2.35 -10.13
N PRO A 31 -11.53 1.44 -10.03
CA PRO A 31 -11.92 0.82 -8.76
C PRO A 31 -10.83 -0.08 -8.16
N ALA A 32 -9.85 -0.52 -8.97
CA ALA A 32 -8.73 -1.33 -8.52
C ALA A 32 -7.49 -1.10 -9.40
N VAL A 33 -6.30 -1.11 -8.77
CA VAL A 33 -5.00 -0.95 -9.45
C VAL A 33 -4.03 -2.03 -8.99
N GLY A 34 -3.41 -2.73 -9.94
CA GLY A 34 -2.41 -3.77 -9.67
C GLY A 34 -0.97 -3.21 -9.66
N LEU A 35 -0.23 -3.43 -8.58
CA LEU A 35 1.20 -3.15 -8.52
C LEU A 35 2.03 -4.40 -8.83
N ILE A 36 2.67 -4.42 -10.00
CA ILE A 36 3.52 -5.54 -10.45
C ILE A 36 5.00 -5.17 -10.47
N GLY A 37 5.87 -6.19 -10.42
CA GLY A 37 7.33 -6.02 -10.55
C GLY A 37 8.15 -7.01 -9.72
N PRO A 38 9.49 -6.98 -9.84
CA PRO A 38 10.40 -7.95 -9.22
C PRO A 38 10.25 -8.04 -7.68
N ARG A 39 10.72 -9.14 -7.09
CA ARG A 39 10.76 -9.27 -5.62
C ARG A 39 11.64 -8.17 -5.01
N GLN A 40 11.28 -7.68 -3.83
CA GLN A 40 12.03 -6.69 -3.04
C GLN A 40 12.20 -5.28 -3.63
N VAL A 41 11.55 -4.93 -4.74
CA VAL A 41 11.54 -3.53 -5.26
C VAL A 41 10.73 -2.55 -4.39
N GLY A 42 10.07 -3.04 -3.33
CA GLY A 42 9.29 -2.24 -2.38
C GLY A 42 7.87 -1.91 -2.85
N LYS A 43 7.22 -2.85 -3.56
CA LYS A 43 5.80 -2.77 -3.93
C LYS A 43 4.91 -2.60 -2.69
N THR A 44 5.11 -3.47 -1.70
CA THR A 44 4.41 -3.42 -0.42
C THR A 44 4.63 -2.08 0.28
N THR A 45 5.87 -1.57 0.29
CA THR A 45 6.17 -0.25 0.86
C THR A 45 5.40 0.88 0.19
N LEU A 46 5.29 0.88 -1.14
CA LEU A 46 4.49 1.88 -1.84
C LEU A 46 3.00 1.74 -1.51
N ALA A 47 2.47 0.51 -1.46
CA ALA A 47 1.08 0.28 -1.07
C ALA A 47 0.79 0.81 0.36
N TRP A 48 1.69 0.57 1.32
CA TRP A 48 1.58 1.11 2.68
C TRP A 48 1.58 2.63 2.70
N GLN A 49 2.46 3.28 1.93
CA GLN A 49 2.49 4.75 1.87
C GLN A 49 1.17 5.34 1.33
N ILE A 50 0.52 4.67 0.38
CA ILE A 50 -0.79 5.09 -0.14
C ILE A 50 -1.86 4.89 0.95
N ALA A 51 -1.83 3.73 1.61
CA ALA A 51 -2.75 3.35 2.67
C ALA A 51 -2.71 4.33 3.85
N ASP A 52 -1.54 4.83 4.25
CA ASP A 52 -1.40 5.83 5.31
C ASP A 52 -2.20 7.13 5.04
N GLY A 53 -2.51 7.41 3.76
CA GLY A 53 -3.24 8.59 3.35
C GLY A 53 -4.76 8.42 3.22
N MET A 54 -5.33 7.27 3.59
CA MET A 54 -6.76 6.98 3.46
C MET A 54 -7.24 5.86 4.41
N ASP A 55 -8.55 5.78 4.64
CA ASP A 55 -9.11 4.63 5.35
C ASP A 55 -8.91 3.37 4.51
N SER A 56 -8.21 2.38 5.06
CA SER A 56 -7.70 1.24 4.31
C SER A 56 -7.60 -0.02 5.16
N VAL A 57 -7.78 -1.17 4.51
CA VAL A 57 -7.62 -2.50 5.10
C VAL A 57 -6.57 -3.27 4.34
N TYR A 58 -5.69 -3.97 5.07
CA TYR A 58 -4.73 -4.90 4.47
C TYR A 58 -5.34 -6.30 4.44
N LEU A 59 -5.37 -6.90 3.25
CA LEU A 59 -5.86 -8.27 3.02
C LEU A 59 -4.76 -9.09 2.35
N ASP A 60 -4.40 -10.21 2.95
CA ASP A 60 -3.49 -11.17 2.34
C ASP A 60 -4.26 -12.11 1.42
N LEU A 61 -3.97 -12.06 0.12
CA LEU A 61 -4.66 -12.90 -0.87
C LEU A 61 -4.24 -14.37 -0.80
N GLU A 62 -3.20 -14.73 -0.06
CA GLU A 62 -2.84 -16.13 0.21
C GLU A 62 -3.58 -16.69 1.42
N SER A 63 -4.21 -15.82 2.22
CA SER A 63 -4.99 -16.18 3.42
C SER A 63 -6.45 -16.43 3.06
N PRO A 64 -6.97 -17.67 3.21
CA PRO A 64 -8.37 -17.98 2.90
C PRO A 64 -9.37 -17.12 3.69
N SER A 65 -9.04 -16.77 4.94
CA SER A 65 -9.90 -15.93 5.78
C SER A 65 -9.93 -14.47 5.33
N ASP A 66 -8.85 -13.97 4.74
CA ASP A 66 -8.82 -12.60 4.21
C ASP A 66 -9.46 -12.52 2.83
N LEU A 67 -9.31 -13.56 2.01
CA LEU A 67 -10.05 -13.70 0.75
C LEU A 67 -11.57 -13.71 0.96
N ALA A 68 -12.06 -14.37 2.02
CA ALA A 68 -13.48 -14.39 2.34
C ALA A 68 -14.04 -12.98 2.58
N LYS A 69 -13.30 -12.12 3.31
CA LYS A 69 -13.68 -10.72 3.54
C LYS A 69 -13.80 -9.94 2.24
N LEU A 70 -12.97 -10.25 1.25
CA LEU A 70 -12.96 -9.57 -0.04
C LEU A 70 -14.21 -9.90 -0.87
N GLY A 71 -14.72 -11.13 -0.77
CA GLY A 71 -15.99 -11.53 -1.39
C GLY A 71 -17.19 -10.77 -0.83
N ASP A 72 -17.23 -10.59 0.49
CA ASP A 72 -18.28 -9.81 1.17
C ASP A 72 -18.23 -8.33 0.74
N LEU A 73 -17.04 -7.73 0.69
CA LEU A 73 -16.82 -6.35 0.26
C LEU A 73 -17.19 -6.11 -1.22
N ALA A 74 -16.86 -7.04 -2.11
CA ALA A 74 -17.22 -6.93 -3.53
C ALA A 74 -18.74 -6.88 -3.74
N GLY A 75 -19.50 -7.62 -2.92
CA GLY A 75 -20.97 -7.60 -2.93
C GLY A 75 -21.59 -6.30 -2.40
N GLU A 76 -20.86 -5.52 -1.59
CA GLU A 76 -21.28 -4.19 -1.13
C GLU A 76 -20.98 -3.11 -2.18
N LEU A 77 -19.81 -3.18 -2.82
CA LEU A 77 -19.41 -2.24 -3.88
C LEU A 77 -20.39 -2.25 -5.07
N HIS A 78 -20.92 -3.42 -5.43
CA HIS A 78 -21.91 -3.56 -6.51
C HIS A 78 -23.29 -2.98 -6.17
N ARG A 79 -23.60 -2.74 -4.89
CA ARG A 79 -24.90 -2.22 -4.43
C ARG A 79 -24.91 -0.70 -4.24
N ALA A 80 -23.74 -0.06 -4.25
CA ALA A 80 -23.58 1.38 -4.01
C ALA A 80 -23.48 2.23 -5.30
N THR A 81 -23.47 1.59 -6.47
CA THR A 81 -23.61 2.20 -7.81
C THR A 81 -25.01 2.03 -8.36
#